data_AF-A0A7D9HKM1-F1
#
_entry.id   AF-A0A7D9HKM1-F1
#
_cell.length_a   1.000
_cell.length_b   1.000
_cell.length_c   1.000
_cell.angle_alpha   90.00
_cell.angle_beta   90.00
_cell.angle_gamma   90.00
#
_symmetry.space_group_name_H-M   'P 1'
#
loop_
_entity.id
_entity.type
_entity.pdbx_description
1 polymer ?
#
loop_
_entity_poly.entity_id
_entity_poly.type
_entity_poly.pdbx_seq_one_letter_code
_entity_poly.pdbx_strand_id
1 'polypeptide(L)'
;MLGILTSTILSTNTGQTRRINILISCVHVTCKRCGGAYGGKIIRASANSTACAVAAYVTNRPVRLRMNFKTNMEMVGKRFPYLAKYKVGVTSEGLLKAVDLTYYTACGNATNE
;
A
#
# COMPACT_ATOMS: atom_id res chain seq x y z
N MET A 1 -1.64 16.62 4.77
CA MET A 1 -2.66 15.54 4.73
C MET A 1 -3.26 15.31 3.33
N LEU A 2 -3.36 16.33 2.46
CA LEU A 2 -3.87 16.18 1.08
C LEU A 2 -3.00 15.28 0.18
N GLY A 3 -1.67 15.31 0.32
CA GLY A 3 -0.75 14.60 -0.58
C GLY A 3 -0.81 13.06 -0.57
N ILE A 4 -1.25 12.45 0.55
CA ILE A 4 -1.38 10.99 0.66
C ILE A 4 -2.67 10.50 -0.01
N LEU A 5 -3.72 11.34 0.01
CA LEU A 5 -4.98 11.03 -0.66
C LEU A 5 -4.85 11.18 -2.18
N THR A 6 -4.18 12.23 -2.66
CA THR A 6 -4.00 12.46 -4.10
C THR A 6 -3.16 11.36 -4.77
N SER A 7 -2.08 10.90 -4.13
CA SER A 7 -1.26 9.79 -4.65
C SER A 7 -2.03 8.46 -4.70
N THR A 8 -2.87 8.19 -3.68
CA THR A 8 -3.73 7.00 -3.65
C THR A 8 -4.77 7.01 -4.77
N ILE A 9 -5.36 8.17 -5.05
CA ILE A 9 -6.37 8.37 -6.10
C ILE A 9 -5.76 8.11 -7.48
N LEU A 10 -4.56 8.64 -7.74
CA LEU A 10 -3.87 8.46 -9.00
C LEU A 10 -3.55 6.98 -9.27
N SER A 11 -2.91 6.30 -8.32
CA SER A 11 -2.57 4.88 -8.43
C SER A 11 -3.80 3.99 -8.64
N THR A 12 -4.92 4.34 -8.01
CA THR A 12 -6.19 3.64 -8.17
C THR A 12 -6.77 3.84 -9.57
N ASN A 13 -6.81 5.08 -10.07
CA ASN A 13 -7.28 5.39 -11.42
C ASN A 13 -6.46 4.64 -12.47
N THR A 14 -5.13 4.67 -12.36
CA THR A 14 -4.25 3.97 -13.31
C THR A 14 -4.45 2.46 -13.26
N GLY A 15 -4.61 1.86 -12.08
CA GLY A 15 -4.85 0.42 -11.92
C GLY A 15 -6.16 -0.05 -12.55
N GLN A 16 -7.26 0.66 -12.31
CA GLN A 16 -8.57 0.35 -12.89
C GLN A 16 -8.56 0.51 -14.41
N THR A 17 -8.04 1.64 -14.89
CA THR A 17 -8.01 2.00 -16.31
C THR A 17 -7.24 0.98 -17.13
N ARG A 18 -6.04 0.58 -16.67
CA ARG A 18 -5.20 -0.42 -17.35
C ARG A 18 -5.86 -1.78 -17.47
N ARG A 19 -6.77 -2.13 -16.54
CA ARG A 19 -7.40 -3.46 -16.47
C ARG A 19 -8.69 -3.54 -17.28
N ILE A 20 -9.42 -2.43 -17.42
CA ILE A 20 -10.72 -2.35 -18.10
C ILE A 20 -10.58 -1.74 -19.52
N ASN A 21 -9.37 -1.31 -19.90
CA ASN A 21 -9.07 -0.74 -21.21
C ASN A 21 -9.95 0.48 -21.56
N ILE A 22 -10.10 1.38 -20.59
CA ILE A 22 -10.73 2.69 -20.76
C ILE A 22 -9.66 3.78 -20.65
N LEU A 23 -10.01 5.06 -20.79
CA LEU A 23 -9.07 6.17 -20.57
C LEU A 23 -9.14 6.64 -19.12
N ILE A 24 -8.02 7.14 -18.57
CA ILE A 24 -7.97 7.71 -17.20
C ILE A 24 -8.96 8.86 -17.06
N SER A 25 -9.18 9.64 -18.11
CA SER A 25 -10.14 10.75 -18.14
C SER A 25 -11.59 10.32 -17.95
N CYS A 26 -11.91 9.05 -18.21
CA CYS A 26 -13.26 8.51 -18.05
C CYS A 26 -13.54 7.99 -16.63
N VAL A 27 -12.53 7.97 -15.75
CA VAL A 27 -12.65 7.44 -14.39
C VAL A 27 -12.47 8.56 -13.38
N HIS A 28 -13.47 8.74 -12.52
CA HIS A 28 -13.43 9.72 -11.44
C HIS A 28 -13.48 9.01 -10.08
N VAL A 29 -12.46 9.22 -9.26
CA VAL A 29 -12.34 8.62 -7.92
C VAL A 29 -12.40 9.71 -6.87
N THR A 30 -13.34 9.60 -5.95
CA THR A 30 -13.51 10.53 -4.82
C THR A 30 -13.30 9.83 -3.49
N CYS A 31 -12.67 10.53 -2.55
CA CYS A 31 -12.53 10.06 -1.18
C CYS A 31 -12.76 11.22 -0.22
N LYS A 32 -13.89 11.20 0.50
CA LYS A 32 -14.22 12.25 1.48
C LYS A 32 -13.41 12.14 2.77
N ARG A 33 -13.25 10.92 3.28
CA ARG A 33 -12.49 10.63 4.50
C ARG A 33 -11.97 9.20 4.48
N CYS A 34 -10.75 9.00 4.99
CA CYS A 34 -10.17 7.69 5.24
C CYS A 34 -10.23 7.39 6.73
N GLY A 35 -10.98 6.35 7.14
CA GLY A 35 -10.98 5.87 8.52
C GLY A 35 -9.71 5.10 8.85
N GLY A 36 -8.60 5.80 9.07
CA GLY A 36 -7.26 5.23 9.32
C GLY A 36 -6.63 4.61 8.07
N ALA A 37 -5.39 4.99 7.75
CA ALA A 37 -4.66 4.50 6.57
C ALA A 37 -3.34 3.83 6.92
N TYR A 38 -2.54 4.43 7.82
CA TYR A 38 -1.25 3.91 8.31
C TYR A 38 -0.31 3.38 7.22
N GLY A 39 -0.38 3.93 6.00
CA GLY A 39 0.39 3.50 4.82
C GLY A 39 -0.21 2.34 4.01
N GLY A 40 -1.08 1.52 4.61
CA GLY A 40 -1.64 0.32 3.96
C GLY A 40 -2.63 0.60 2.82
N LYS A 41 -3.16 1.83 2.71
CA LYS A 41 -4.18 2.20 1.71
C LYS A 41 -3.64 2.95 0.49
N ILE A 42 -2.32 3.13 0.37
CA ILE A 42 -1.74 3.93 -0.73
C ILE A 42 -1.70 3.13 -2.03
N ILE A 43 -1.13 1.93 -1.99
CA ILE A 43 -0.89 1.11 -3.19
C ILE A 43 -1.71 -0.17 -3.15
N ARG A 44 -1.81 -0.82 -1.98
CA ARG A 44 -2.56 -2.08 -1.80
C ARG A 44 -4.08 -1.92 -1.99
N ALA A 45 -4.61 -0.69 -1.85
CA ALA A 45 -6.02 -0.41 -2.14
C ALA A 45 -6.38 -0.55 -3.63
N SER A 46 -5.40 -0.44 -4.53
CA SER A 46 -5.60 -0.55 -5.98
C SER A 46 -6.13 -1.92 -6.41
N ALA A 47 -5.74 -3.00 -5.73
CA ALA A 47 -6.23 -4.34 -6.01
C ALA A 47 -7.74 -4.45 -5.77
N ASN A 48 -8.21 -3.93 -4.64
CA ASN A 48 -9.61 -3.94 -4.24
C ASN A 48 -10.48 -3.07 -5.15
N SER A 49 -10.00 -1.86 -5.47
CA SER A 49 -10.72 -0.96 -6.36
C SER A 49 -10.77 -1.49 -7.79
N THR A 50 -9.70 -2.12 -8.27
CA THR A 50 -9.66 -2.77 -9.59
C THR A 50 -10.64 -3.93 -9.67
N ALA A 51 -10.66 -4.82 -8.66
CA ALA A 51 -11.62 -5.93 -8.62
C ALA A 51 -13.07 -5.42 -8.65
N CYS A 52 -13.37 -4.38 -7.87
CA CYS A 52 -14.70 -3.77 -7.85
C CYS A 52 -15.07 -3.12 -9.20
N ALA A 53 -14.12 -2.47 -9.87
CA ALA A 53 -14.35 -1.84 -11.17
C ALA A 53 -14.58 -2.88 -12.28
N VAL A 54 -13.83 -3.97 -12.29
CA VAL A 54 -14.05 -5.09 -13.22
C VAL A 54 -15.43 -5.70 -12.99
N ALA A 55 -15.81 -5.93 -11.73
CA ALA A 55 -17.14 -6.44 -11.41
C ALA A 55 -18.26 -5.48 -11.88
N ALA A 56 -18.09 -4.17 -11.69
CA ALA A 56 -19.05 -3.17 -12.17
C ALA A 56 -19.14 -3.14 -13.70
N TYR A 57 -18.00 -3.28 -14.38
CA TYR A 57 -17.93 -3.31 -15.85
C TYR A 57 -18.62 -4.54 -16.44
N VAL A 58 -18.39 -5.73 -15.85
CA VAL A 58 -19.01 -6.98 -16.32
C VAL A 58 -20.51 -7.03 -16.01
N THR A 59 -20.92 -6.56 -14.83
CA THR A 59 -22.33 -6.64 -14.39
C THR A 59 -23.19 -5.48 -14.88
N ASN A 60 -22.59 -4.42 -15.43
CA ASN A 60 -23.25 -3.17 -15.80
C ASN A 60 -24.12 -2.59 -14.65
N ARG A 61 -23.70 -2.78 -13.41
CA ARG A 61 -24.42 -2.36 -12.20
C ARG A 61 -23.46 -1.74 -11.20
N PRO A 62 -23.94 -0.83 -10.33
CA PRO A 62 -23.12 -0.29 -9.25
C PRO A 62 -22.75 -1.43 -8.27
N VAL A 63 -21.45 -1.66 -8.09
CA VAL A 63 -20.91 -2.68 -7.19
C VAL A 63 -20.28 -2.01 -5.97
N ARG A 64 -20.46 -2.64 -4.81
CA ARG A 64 -19.84 -2.22 -3.54
C ARG A 64 -19.04 -3.38 -2.95
N LEU A 65 -17.75 -3.17 -2.73
CA LEU A 65 -16.88 -4.13 -2.04
C LEU A 65 -16.66 -3.71 -0.58
N ARG A 66 -17.02 -4.59 0.36
CA ARG A 66 -16.60 -4.52 1.77
C ARG A 66 -15.95 -5.83 2.15
N MET A 67 -14.72 -5.77 2.62
CA MET A 67 -13.98 -6.95 3.03
C MET A 67 -14.16 -7.20 4.52
N ASN A 68 -14.23 -8.48 4.88
CA ASN A 68 -14.09 -8.91 6.27
C ASN A 68 -12.67 -8.61 6.77
N PHE A 69 -12.55 -8.35 8.07
CA PHE A 69 -11.26 -7.97 8.66
C PHE A 69 -10.16 -9.02 8.42
N LYS A 70 -10.48 -10.31 8.59
CA LYS A 70 -9.55 -11.41 8.36
C LYS A 70 -8.99 -11.40 6.93
N THR A 71 -9.88 -11.35 5.93
CA THR A 71 -9.51 -11.30 4.50
C THR A 71 -8.70 -10.05 4.18
N ASN A 72 -9.06 -8.90 4.76
CA ASN A 72 -8.29 -7.66 4.58
C ASN A 72 -6.87 -7.79 5.14
N MET A 73 -6.68 -8.41 6.31
CA MET A 73 -5.36 -8.62 6.90
C MET A 73 -4.50 -9.60 6.12
N GLU A 74 -5.11 -10.63 5.52
CA GLU A 74 -4.43 -11.59 4.64
C GLU A 74 -4.00 -10.92 3.32
N MET A 75 -4.86 -10.08 2.73
CA MET A 75 -4.63 -9.47 1.42
C MET A 75 -3.68 -8.26 1.45
N VAL A 76 -3.88 -7.33 2.39
CA VAL A 76 -3.10 -6.08 2.44
C VAL A 76 -1.69 -6.34 3.01
N GLY A 77 -1.54 -7.37 3.83
CA GLY A 77 -0.30 -7.71 4.49
C GLY A 77 -0.01 -6.82 5.70
N LYS A 78 1.22 -6.94 6.21
CA LYS A 78 1.73 -6.25 7.40
C LYS A 78 2.96 -5.43 7.04
N ARG A 79 3.51 -4.70 8.01
CA ARG A 79 4.81 -4.05 7.85
C ARG A 79 5.90 -5.09 7.59
N PHE A 80 6.87 -4.74 6.76
CA PHE A 80 8.01 -5.62 6.47
C PHE A 80 8.73 -6.01 7.76
N PRO A 81 9.08 -7.29 7.96
CA PRO A 81 9.99 -7.67 9.03
C PRO A 81 11.42 -7.25 8.66
N TYR A 82 12.14 -6.73 9.64
CA TYR A 82 13.53 -6.28 9.51
C TYR A 82 14.43 -7.16 10.36
N LEU A 83 15.60 -7.50 9.84
CA LEU A 83 16.68 -8.13 10.58
C LEU A 83 17.89 -7.20 10.51
N ALA A 84 18.33 -6.68 11.65
CA ALA A 84 19.51 -5.83 11.74
C ALA A 84 20.65 -6.59 12.41
N LYS A 85 21.79 -6.71 11.74
CA LYS A 85 23.06 -7.15 12.31
C LYS A 85 23.92 -5.91 12.53
N TYR A 86 24.30 -5.66 13.79
CA TYR A 86 25.07 -4.48 14.14
C TYR A 86 26.27 -4.83 15.01
N LYS A 87 27.35 -4.08 14.84
CA LYS A 87 28.54 -4.11 15.70
C LYS A 87 28.82 -2.68 16.15
N VAL A 88 28.92 -2.49 17.46
CA VAL A 88 29.10 -1.16 18.06
C VAL A 88 30.43 -1.12 18.79
N GLY A 89 31.22 -0.09 18.54
CA GLY A 89 32.42 0.24 19.30
C GLY A 89 32.13 1.34 20.31
N VAL A 90 32.37 1.08 21.59
CA VAL A 90 32.12 1.99 22.71
C VAL A 90 33.44 2.23 23.47
N THR A 91 33.65 3.45 23.98
CA THR A 91 34.76 3.74 24.91
C THR A 91 34.49 3.16 26.30
N SER A 92 35.52 3.12 27.15
CA SER A 92 35.40 2.77 28.57
C SER A 92 34.48 3.69 29.37
N GLU A 93 34.28 4.92 28.89
CA GLU A 93 33.34 5.91 29.46
C GLU A 93 31.91 5.72 28.97
N GLY A 94 31.65 4.73 28.10
CA GLY A 94 30.33 4.47 27.52
C GLY A 94 30.01 5.31 26.28
N LEU A 95 30.97 6.06 25.72
CA LEU A 95 30.75 6.88 24.52
C LEU A 95 30.83 6.03 23.24
N LEU A 96 29.79 6.11 22.43
CA LEU A 96 29.68 5.40 21.16
C LEU A 96 30.63 6.03 20.11
N LYS A 97 31.61 5.27 19.60
CA LYS A 97 32.57 5.75 18.60
C LYS A 97 32.28 5.29 17.17
N ALA A 98 31.77 4.08 17.02
CA ALA A 98 31.51 3.51 15.70
C ALA A 98 30.35 2.52 15.73
N VAL A 99 29.59 2.47 14.64
CA VAL A 99 28.53 1.48 14.42
C VAL A 99 28.67 0.96 13.00
N ASP A 100 28.84 -0.35 12.86
CA ASP A 100 28.67 -1.07 11.61
C ASP A 100 27.29 -1.74 11.64
N LEU A 101 26.42 -1.41 10.69
CA LEU A 101 25.03 -1.85 10.64
C LEU A 101 24.69 -2.39 9.26
N THR A 102 24.31 -3.66 9.19
CA THR A 102 23.70 -4.26 8.01
C THR A 102 22.25 -4.63 8.34
N TYR A 103 21.29 -4.14 7.57
CA TYR A 103 19.87 -4.49 7.73
C TYR A 103 19.33 -5.22 6.51
N TYR A 104 18.45 -6.19 6.77
CA TYR A 104 17.76 -7.01 5.77
C TYR A 104 16.26 -6.80 5.91
N THR A 105 15.55 -6.72 4.79
CA THR A 105 14.10 -6.54 4.74
C THR A 105 13.44 -7.64 3.92
N ALA A 106 12.44 -8.32 4.48
CA ALA A 106 11.66 -9.27 3.69
C ALA A 106 10.54 -8.51 2.94
N CYS A 107 10.78 -8.21 1.67
CA CYS A 107 9.86 -7.42 0.83
C CYS A 107 8.62 -8.20 0.32
N GLY A 108 8.48 -9.48 0.68
CA GLY A 108 7.35 -10.30 0.25
C GLY A 108 7.42 -10.69 -1.24
N ASN A 109 6.26 -10.84 -1.87
CA ASN A 109 6.13 -11.38 -3.23
C ASN A 109 6.30 -10.34 -4.35
N ALA A 110 6.11 -9.06 -4.05
CA ALA A 110 6.18 -7.98 -5.01
C ALA A 110 6.61 -6.71 -4.26
N THR A 111 7.41 -5.88 -4.92
CA THR A 111 7.75 -4.57 -4.40
C THR A 111 6.48 -3.72 -4.30
N ASN A 112 6.42 -2.92 -3.24
CA ASN A 112 5.30 -2.03 -3.03
C ASN A 112 5.39 -0.81 -3.95
N GLU A 113 6.59 -0.53 -4.47
CA GLU A 113 6.96 0.56 -5.38
C GLU A 113 7.59 -0.01 -6.65
#